data_AF-A0A950RQ27-F1
#
_entry.id   AF-A0A950RQ27-F1
#
_cell.length_a   1.000
_cell.length_b   1.000
_cell.length_c   1.000
_cell.angle_alpha   90.00
_cell.angle_beta   90.00
_cell.angle_gamma   90.00
#
_symmetry.space_group_name_H-M   'P 1'
#
loop_
_entity.id
_entity.type
_entity.pdbx_description
1 polymer ?
#
loop_
_entity_poly.entity_id
_entity_poly.type
_entity_poly.pdbx_seq_one_letter_code
_entity_poly.pdbx_strand_id
1 'polypeptide(L)'
;MSTPVSSTAVLYAIDLQSIALSKNASRRINIDWQSMADFGAAVRSARLEAGISLNQLARRAGVDPAYIHRIESNKLERAPLPRRQVVLAIAAALNLDPQATDVLLVQAGYVPEALVQLGGWDQTLARVAERLADPHLSGPAKAELREVLRILMQRWGRAEVSPRSS
;
A
#
# COMPACT_ATOMS: atom_id res chain seq x y z
N MET A 1 -39.55 -20.04 -9.88
CA MET A 1 -39.16 -19.61 -8.52
C MET A 1 -37.67 -19.33 -8.55
N SER A 2 -37.33 -18.05 -8.66
CA SER A 2 -35.95 -17.56 -8.65
C SER A 2 -35.61 -17.06 -7.26
N THR A 3 -34.47 -17.47 -6.71
CA THR A 3 -33.74 -16.71 -5.68
C THR A 3 -32.25 -16.74 -6.03
N PRO A 4 -31.59 -15.58 -6.16
CA PRO A 4 -30.13 -15.49 -6.20
C PRO A 4 -29.60 -15.19 -4.79
N VAL A 5 -28.50 -15.83 -4.39
CA VAL A 5 -27.76 -15.44 -3.18
C VAL A 5 -26.36 -14.99 -3.60
N SER A 6 -26.15 -13.67 -3.47
CA SER A 6 -24.92 -12.90 -3.22
C SER A 6 -23.57 -13.60 -3.47
N SER A 7 -22.73 -13.22 -4.44
CA SER A 7 -22.02 -11.92 -4.60
C SER A 7 -21.48 -11.35 -3.28
N THR A 8 -20.18 -11.57 -3.00
CA THR A 8 -19.18 -10.68 -2.36
C THR A 8 -18.02 -11.54 -1.82
N ALA A 9 -17.14 -12.02 -2.70
CA ALA A 9 -15.89 -12.68 -2.32
C ALA A 9 -14.80 -12.39 -3.36
N VAL A 10 -14.70 -11.13 -3.78
CA VAL A 10 -13.62 -10.67 -4.64
C VAL A 10 -12.96 -9.51 -3.91
N LEU A 11 -11.62 -9.56 -3.86
CA LEU A 11 -10.65 -8.50 -3.57
C LEU A 11 -9.94 -8.56 -2.20
N TYR A 12 -8.60 -8.53 -2.30
CA TYR A 12 -7.57 -8.32 -1.28
C TYR A 12 -7.12 -9.50 -0.40
N ALA A 13 -6.56 -10.52 -1.04
CA ALA A 13 -5.44 -11.26 -0.45
C ALA A 13 -4.20 -10.99 -1.31
N ILE A 14 -3.32 -10.10 -0.86
CA ILE A 14 -1.93 -10.11 -1.33
C ILE A 14 -1.36 -11.43 -0.81
N ASP A 15 -1.26 -12.42 -1.71
CA ASP A 15 -0.71 -13.72 -1.41
C ASP A 15 0.78 -13.61 -1.09
N LEU A 16 1.11 -13.59 0.21
CA LEU A 16 2.48 -13.60 0.71
C LEU A 16 3.21 -14.92 0.42
N GLN A 17 2.53 -16.00 -0.01
CA GLN A 17 3.19 -17.24 -0.45
C GLN A 17 3.96 -17.06 -1.76
N SER A 18 3.61 -16.05 -2.55
CA SER A 18 4.31 -15.69 -3.79
C SER A 18 5.69 -15.03 -3.55
N ILE A 19 5.99 -14.59 -2.31
CA ILE A 19 7.26 -13.89 -1.97
C ILE A 19 8.37 -14.86 -1.55
N ALA A 20 8.02 -16.02 -0.95
CA ALA A 20 8.98 -16.85 -0.23
C ALA A 20 9.47 -18.12 -0.96
N LEU A 21 8.90 -18.52 -2.11
CA LEU A 21 9.32 -19.73 -2.81
C LEU A 21 9.33 -19.55 -4.33
N SER A 22 10.44 -19.09 -4.91
CA SER A 22 10.66 -19.25 -6.35
C SER A 22 12.06 -19.74 -6.67
N LYS A 23 12.16 -21.05 -6.94
CA LYS A 23 13.24 -21.66 -7.73
C LYS A 23 12.91 -21.72 -9.23
N ASN A 24 11.94 -20.97 -9.72
CA ASN A 24 11.60 -20.98 -11.14
C ASN A 24 11.24 -19.57 -11.64
N ALA A 25 12.20 -18.94 -12.30
CA ALA A 25 12.23 -17.54 -12.73
C ALA A 25 11.23 -17.17 -13.86
N SER A 26 10.00 -17.68 -13.81
CA SER A 26 9.03 -17.54 -14.93
C SER A 26 7.61 -17.15 -14.54
N ARG A 27 7.33 -16.72 -13.31
CA ARG A 27 6.06 -16.02 -12.98
C ARG A 27 6.33 -14.57 -12.62
N ARG A 28 6.24 -13.72 -13.65
CA ARG A 28 6.07 -12.27 -13.53
C ARG A 28 4.96 -12.03 -12.51
N ILE A 29 5.22 -11.18 -11.50
CA ILE A 29 4.15 -10.58 -10.69
C ILE A 29 3.11 -10.11 -11.70
N ASN A 30 1.90 -10.67 -11.63
CA ASN A 30 0.79 -10.21 -12.45
C ASN A 30 0.51 -8.79 -11.94
N ILE A 31 1.18 -7.79 -12.54
CA ILE A 31 0.92 -6.36 -12.30
C ILE A 31 -0.46 -6.13 -12.90
N ASP A 32 -1.45 -6.46 -12.09
CA ASP A 32 -2.85 -6.52 -12.42
C ASP A 32 -3.37 -5.10 -12.62
N TRP A 33 -4.22 -4.90 -13.61
CA TRP A 33 -4.99 -3.68 -13.82
C TRP A 33 -5.78 -3.28 -12.56
N GLN A 34 -6.10 -4.25 -11.70
CA GLN A 34 -6.64 -4.03 -10.37
C GLN A 34 -5.74 -3.11 -9.54
N SER A 35 -4.42 -3.33 -9.51
CA SER A 35 -3.50 -2.46 -8.75
C SER A 35 -3.50 -1.02 -9.28
N MET A 36 -3.66 -0.83 -10.59
CA MET A 36 -3.83 0.50 -11.17
C MET A 36 -5.15 1.16 -10.76
N ALA A 37 -6.23 0.37 -10.76
CA ALA A 37 -7.54 0.83 -10.33
C ALA A 37 -7.54 1.21 -8.85
N ASP A 38 -6.84 0.43 -8.03
CA ASP A 38 -6.66 0.65 -6.60
C ASP A 38 -5.84 1.92 -6.34
N PHE A 39 -4.74 2.12 -7.08
CA PHE A 39 -3.93 3.34 -7.03
C PHE A 39 -4.72 4.58 -7.48
N GLY A 40 -5.39 4.53 -8.62
CA GLY A 40 -6.18 5.65 -9.15
C GLY A 40 -7.30 6.07 -8.21
N ALA A 41 -8.00 5.10 -7.63
CA ALA A 41 -9.04 5.33 -6.63
C ALA A 41 -8.47 5.94 -5.35
N ALA A 42 -7.31 5.46 -4.87
CA ALA A 42 -6.65 6.01 -3.69
C ALA A 42 -6.20 7.47 -3.89
N VAL A 43 -5.59 7.79 -5.04
CA VAL A 43 -5.24 9.18 -5.39
C VAL A 43 -6.48 10.06 -5.41
N ARG A 44 -7.57 9.60 -6.02
CA ARG A 44 -8.83 10.34 -6.06
C ARG A 44 -9.41 10.59 -4.67
N SER A 45 -9.45 9.55 -3.81
CA SER A 45 -9.97 9.68 -2.44
C SER A 45 -9.18 10.70 -1.65
N ALA A 46 -7.85 10.54 -1.62
CA ALA A 46 -6.94 11.45 -0.92
C ALA A 46 -7.05 12.89 -1.45
N ARG A 47 -7.22 13.07 -2.76
CA ARG A 47 -7.41 14.40 -3.36
C ARG A 47 -8.70 15.07 -2.87
N LEU A 48 -9.80 14.31 -2.82
CA LEU A 48 -11.09 14.80 -2.37
C LEU A 48 -11.08 15.11 -0.87
N GLU A 49 -10.44 14.26 -0.06
CA GLU A 49 -10.22 14.49 1.37
C GLU A 49 -9.37 15.74 1.63
N ALA A 50 -8.34 15.97 0.80
CA ALA A 50 -7.52 17.18 0.85
C ALA A 50 -8.24 18.44 0.34
N GLY A 51 -9.45 18.31 -0.22
CA GLY A 51 -10.24 19.44 -0.71
C GLY A 51 -9.65 20.17 -1.92
N ILE A 52 -8.73 19.54 -2.67
CA ILE A 52 -8.08 20.17 -3.83
C ILE A 52 -8.66 19.67 -5.16
N SER A 53 -8.71 20.57 -6.14
CA SER A 53 -9.06 20.23 -7.51
C SER A 53 -7.99 19.37 -8.18
N LEU A 54 -8.39 18.64 -9.22
CA LEU A 54 -7.49 17.86 -10.07
C LEU A 54 -6.35 18.73 -10.65
N ASN A 55 -6.66 19.93 -11.13
CA ASN A 55 -5.67 20.87 -11.65
C ASN A 55 -4.69 21.35 -10.57
N GLN A 56 -5.14 21.52 -9.33
CA GLN A 56 -4.25 21.87 -8.22
C GLN A 56 -3.32 20.70 -7.88
N LEU A 57 -3.82 19.46 -7.84
CA LEU A 57 -2.99 18.27 -7.63
C LEU A 57 -1.92 18.16 -8.72
N ALA A 58 -2.33 18.24 -9.99
CA ALA A 58 -1.41 18.14 -11.14
C ALA A 58 -0.29 19.19 -11.07
N ARG A 59 -0.63 20.47 -10.82
CA ARG A 59 0.35 21.55 -10.66
C ARG A 59 1.31 21.30 -9.50
N ARG A 60 0.79 20.88 -8.33
CA ARG A 60 1.61 20.60 -7.15
C ARG A 60 2.56 19.41 -7.35
N ALA A 61 2.10 18.38 -8.05
CA ALA A 61 2.88 17.19 -8.36
C ALA A 61 3.81 17.37 -9.58
N GLY A 62 3.76 18.52 -10.27
CA GLY A 62 4.60 18.78 -11.45
C GLY A 62 4.27 17.92 -12.66
N VAL A 63 3.00 17.52 -12.83
CA VAL A 63 2.56 16.67 -13.94
C VAL A 63 1.40 17.30 -14.71
N ASP A 64 1.15 16.79 -15.92
CA ASP A 64 0.05 17.25 -16.76
C ASP A 64 -1.32 16.90 -16.14
N PRO A 65 -2.32 17.81 -16.11
CA PRO A 65 -3.66 17.50 -15.60
C PRO A 65 -4.34 16.33 -16.30
N ALA A 66 -4.16 16.15 -17.61
CA ALA A 66 -4.69 15.00 -18.33
C ALA A 66 -4.07 13.69 -17.85
N TYR A 67 -2.86 13.71 -17.30
CA TYR A 67 -2.22 12.56 -16.69
C TYR A 67 -2.89 12.18 -15.35
N ILE A 68 -3.13 13.14 -14.45
CA ILE A 68 -3.88 12.89 -13.20
C ILE A 68 -5.30 12.42 -13.50
N HIS A 69 -5.98 13.04 -14.48
CA HIS A 69 -7.29 12.58 -14.92
C HIS A 69 -7.27 11.13 -15.38
N ARG A 70 -6.24 10.72 -16.14
CA ARG A 70 -6.09 9.33 -16.60
C ARG A 70 -5.86 8.37 -15.44
N ILE A 71 -5.07 8.77 -14.43
CA ILE A 71 -4.87 8.03 -13.18
C ILE A 71 -6.20 7.84 -12.45
N GLU A 72 -6.93 8.92 -12.16
CA GLU A 72 -8.15 8.85 -11.33
C GLU A 72 -9.36 8.24 -12.04
N SER A 73 -9.37 8.21 -13.38
CA SER A 73 -10.49 7.69 -14.17
C SER A 73 -10.37 6.19 -14.47
N ASN A 74 -9.32 5.51 -14.00
CA ASN A 74 -9.02 4.11 -14.29
C ASN A 74 -9.00 3.77 -15.79
N LYS A 75 -8.89 4.76 -16.68
CA LYS A 75 -8.78 4.59 -18.14
C LYS A 75 -7.38 4.15 -18.58
N LEU A 76 -6.55 3.71 -17.65
CA LEU A 76 -5.24 3.16 -17.90
C LEU A 76 -5.30 1.66 -18.20
N GLU A 77 -6.38 1.13 -18.81
CA GLU A 77 -6.53 -0.29 -19.22
C GLU A 77 -5.36 -0.83 -20.07
N ARG A 78 -4.45 0.03 -20.53
CA ARG A 78 -3.27 -0.30 -21.35
C ARG A 78 -2.01 0.49 -21.03
N ALA A 79 -2.01 1.32 -20.00
CA ALA A 79 -0.89 2.21 -19.72
C ALA A 79 -0.13 1.73 -18.47
N PRO A 80 1.20 1.91 -18.42
CA PRO A 80 1.99 1.48 -17.26
C PRO A 80 1.65 2.31 -16.01
N LEU A 81 1.79 1.68 -14.83
CA LEU A 81 1.80 2.37 -13.54
C LEU A 81 2.78 3.55 -13.55
N PRO A 82 2.49 4.64 -12.82
CA PRO A 82 3.41 5.77 -12.72
C PRO A 82 4.77 5.33 -12.17
N ARG A 83 5.83 6.01 -12.60
CA ARG A 83 7.17 5.83 -12.02
C ARG A 83 7.14 6.19 -10.54
N ARG A 84 7.96 5.52 -9.72
CA ARG A 84 8.05 5.75 -8.27
C ARG A 84 8.15 7.22 -7.88
N GLN A 85 9.01 7.98 -8.57
CA GLN A 85 9.19 9.42 -8.33
C GLN A 85 7.89 10.23 -8.53
N VAL A 86 7.06 9.84 -9.49
CA VAL A 86 5.76 10.49 -9.73
C VAL A 86 4.77 10.12 -8.63
N VAL A 87 4.77 8.87 -8.16
CA VAL A 87 3.95 8.45 -7.01
C VAL A 87 4.31 9.27 -5.76
N LEU A 88 5.60 9.44 -5.48
CA LEU A 88 6.07 10.27 -4.38
C LEU A 88 5.71 11.75 -4.55
N ALA A 89 5.80 12.29 -5.77
CA ALA A 89 5.39 13.66 -6.05
C ALA A 89 3.88 13.87 -5.83
N ILE A 90 3.05 12.88 -6.20
CA ILE A 90 1.60 12.89 -5.91
C ILE A 90 1.35 12.83 -4.41
N ALA A 91 2.02 11.92 -3.68
CA ALA A 91 1.90 11.81 -2.22
C ALA A 91 2.26 13.12 -1.50
N ALA A 92 3.38 13.74 -1.90
CA ALA A 92 3.82 15.03 -1.37
C ALA A 92 2.82 16.16 -1.70
N ALA A 93 2.29 16.20 -2.92
CA ALA A 93 1.29 17.19 -3.34
C ALA A 93 -0.05 17.08 -2.57
N LEU A 94 -0.38 15.86 -2.13
CA LEU A 94 -1.52 15.54 -1.28
C LEU A 94 -1.23 15.72 0.22
N ASN A 95 0.01 16.04 0.59
CA ASN A 95 0.46 16.16 1.98
C ASN A 95 0.17 14.88 2.80
N LEU A 96 0.41 13.71 2.19
CA LEU A 96 0.26 12.43 2.87
C LEU A 96 1.35 12.24 3.94
N ASP A 97 0.98 11.61 5.05
CA ASP A 97 1.95 11.15 6.03
C ASP A 97 2.76 9.94 5.50
N PRO A 98 3.83 9.50 6.20
CA PRO A 98 4.65 8.37 5.75
C PRO A 98 3.86 7.06 5.58
N GLN A 99 2.87 6.78 6.43
CA GLN A 99 2.09 5.55 6.37
C GLN A 99 1.16 5.54 5.15
N ALA A 100 0.45 6.64 4.90
CA ALA A 100 -0.40 6.80 3.73
C ALA A 100 0.43 6.82 2.43
N THR A 101 1.64 7.38 2.47
CA THR A 101 2.59 7.32 1.34
C THR A 101 3.00 5.89 1.02
N ASP A 102 3.30 5.07 2.03
CA ASP A 102 3.68 3.66 1.84
C ASP A 102 2.52 2.84 1.25
N VAL A 103 1.28 3.08 1.70
CA VAL A 103 0.09 2.46 1.09
C VAL A 103 -0.01 2.80 -0.39
N LEU A 104 0.18 4.08 -0.73
CA LEU A 104 0.10 4.55 -2.12
C LEU A 104 1.23 3.95 -2.99
N LEU A 105 2.45 3.81 -2.45
CA LEU A 105 3.56 3.14 -3.11
C LEU A 105 3.25 1.68 -3.41
N VAL A 106 2.69 0.94 -2.44
CA VAL A 106 2.31 -0.47 -2.61
C VAL A 106 1.25 -0.63 -3.68
N GLN A 107 0.23 0.22 -3.69
CA GLN A 107 -0.80 0.23 -4.73
C GLN A 107 -0.22 0.52 -6.12
N ALA A 108 0.85 1.32 -6.19
CA ALA A 108 1.60 1.57 -7.41
C ALA A 108 2.66 0.49 -7.72
N GLY A 109 2.68 -0.63 -6.99
CA GLY A 109 3.59 -1.75 -7.22
C GLY A 109 5.03 -1.55 -6.72
N TYR A 110 5.24 -0.58 -5.82
CA TYR A 110 6.54 -0.30 -5.22
C TYR A 110 6.60 -0.79 -3.77
N VAL A 111 7.82 -1.03 -3.29
CA VAL A 111 8.07 -1.31 -1.87
C VAL A 111 7.91 -0.04 -1.01
N PRO A 112 7.38 -0.15 0.22
CA PRO A 112 7.38 0.90 1.23
C PRO A 112 8.77 1.50 1.48
N GLU A 113 8.84 2.80 1.79
CA GLU A 113 10.09 3.50 2.11
C GLU A 113 10.74 2.93 3.37
N ALA A 114 9.93 2.57 4.38
CA ALA A 114 10.42 1.96 5.61
C ALA A 114 11.19 0.64 5.36
N LEU A 115 10.76 -0.17 4.39
CA LEU A 115 11.49 -1.39 4.03
C LEU A 115 12.80 -1.10 3.30
N VAL A 116 12.85 -0.04 2.49
CA VAL A 116 14.11 0.40 1.85
C VAL A 116 15.12 0.82 2.91
N GLN A 117 14.68 1.61 3.89
CA GLN A 117 15.53 2.10 4.99
C GLN A 117 16.03 0.98 5.89
N LEU A 118 15.23 -0.05 6.10
CA LEU A 118 15.62 -1.24 6.86
C LEU A 118 16.66 -2.10 6.12
N GLY A 119 16.94 -1.83 4.84
CA GLY A 119 17.82 -2.65 4.00
C GLY A 119 17.10 -3.84 3.35
N GLY A 120 15.77 -3.80 3.30
CA GLY A 120 14.91 -4.80 2.66
C GLY A 120 14.13 -5.64 3.66
N TRP A 121 13.73 -6.82 3.20
CA TRP A 121 12.95 -7.79 3.97
C TRP A 121 13.87 -8.55 4.93
N ASP A 122 13.82 -8.22 6.23
CA ASP A 122 14.64 -8.89 7.25
C ASP A 122 13.98 -10.15 7.81
N GLN A 123 14.75 -10.94 8.59
CA GLN A 123 14.26 -12.19 9.18
C GLN A 123 13.13 -11.98 10.20
N THR A 124 13.12 -10.86 10.91
CA THR A 124 12.11 -10.57 11.94
C THR A 124 10.76 -10.33 11.29
N LEU A 125 10.72 -9.49 10.26
CA LEU A 125 9.54 -9.22 9.45
C LEU A 125 9.06 -10.49 8.74
N ALA A 126 9.97 -11.31 8.22
CA ALA A 126 9.63 -12.60 7.63
C ALA A 126 8.85 -13.49 8.60
N ARG A 127 9.34 -13.66 9.83
CA ARG A 127 8.69 -14.51 10.85
C ARG A 127 7.32 -13.99 11.26
N VAL A 128 7.16 -12.66 11.39
CA VAL A 128 5.86 -12.05 11.68
C VAL A 128 4.88 -12.28 10.53
N ALA A 129 5.33 -12.07 9.29
CA ALA A 129 4.52 -12.27 8.10
C ALA A 129 4.10 -13.75 7.93
N GLU A 130 5.03 -14.69 8.07
CA GLU A 130 4.76 -16.14 8.06
C GLU A 130 3.66 -16.49 9.06
N ARG A 131 3.75 -15.96 10.29
CA ARG A 131 2.76 -16.26 11.32
C ARG A 131 1.39 -15.67 11.03
N LEU A 132 1.32 -14.45 10.48
CA LEU A 132 0.04 -13.83 10.11
C LEU A 132 -0.57 -14.45 8.85
N ALA A 133 0.25 -14.98 7.94
CA ALA A 133 -0.17 -15.68 6.73
C ALA A 133 -0.63 -17.11 6.99
N ASP A 134 -0.19 -17.74 8.09
CA ASP A 134 -0.57 -19.10 8.48
C ASP A 134 -2.11 -19.32 8.42
N PRO A 135 -2.61 -20.17 7.52
CA PRO A 135 -4.05 -20.41 7.38
C PRO A 135 -4.64 -21.18 8.58
N HIS A 136 -3.81 -21.86 9.37
CA HIS A 136 -4.22 -22.58 10.56
C HIS A 136 -4.36 -21.67 11.78
N LEU A 137 -3.82 -20.45 11.72
CA LEU A 137 -3.98 -19.47 12.78
C LEU A 137 -5.37 -18.82 12.68
N SER A 138 -6.16 -18.90 13.76
CA SER A 138 -7.51 -18.35 13.78
C SER A 138 -7.53 -16.82 13.63
N GLY A 139 -8.65 -16.28 13.15
CA GLY A 139 -8.85 -14.82 13.07
C GLY A 139 -8.60 -14.11 14.41
N PRO A 140 -9.17 -14.59 15.54
CA PRO A 140 -8.89 -14.03 16.86
C PRO A 140 -7.40 -14.09 17.25
N ALA A 141 -6.71 -15.20 16.98
CA ALA A 141 -5.28 -15.32 17.29
C ALA A 141 -4.41 -14.38 16.43
N LYS A 142 -4.77 -14.17 15.16
CA LYS A 142 -4.13 -13.15 14.30
C LYS A 142 -4.36 -11.74 14.83
N ALA A 143 -5.56 -11.45 15.35
CA ALA A 143 -5.88 -10.16 15.95
C ALA A 143 -5.07 -9.93 17.24
N GLU A 144 -4.98 -10.94 18.11
CA GLU A 144 -4.16 -10.92 19.32
C GLU A 144 -2.69 -10.64 18.99
N LEU A 145 -2.11 -11.34 18.01
CA LEU A 145 -0.72 -11.11 17.59
C LEU A 145 -0.50 -9.66 17.12
N ARG A 146 -1.42 -9.11 16.32
CA ARG A 146 -1.34 -7.70 15.88
C ARG A 146 -1.41 -6.75 17.07
N GLU A 147 -2.26 -7.04 18.05
CA GLU A 147 -2.42 -6.21 19.24
C GLU A 147 -1.17 -6.23 20.13
N VAL A 148 -0.57 -7.41 20.33
CA VAL A 148 0.72 -7.54 21.04
C VAL A 148 1.80 -6.72 20.35
N LEU A 149 1.94 -6.85 19.02
CA LEU A 149 2.91 -6.07 18.25
C LEU A 149 2.66 -4.56 18.37
N ARG A 150 1.40 -4.13 18.31
CA ARG A 150 1.01 -2.72 18.50
C ARG A 150 1.44 -2.20 19.88
N ILE A 151 1.19 -2.96 20.94
CA ILE A 151 1.58 -2.61 22.31
C ILE A 151 3.10 -2.50 22.44
N LEU A 152 3.83 -3.48 21.89
CA LEU A 152 5.28 -3.46 21.86
C LEU A 152 5.78 -2.19 21.15
N MET A 153 5.35 -1.93 19.91
CA MET A 153 5.77 -0.74 19.15
C MET A 153 5.46 0.57 19.87
N GLN A 154 4.31 0.69 20.53
CA GLN A 154 3.98 1.88 21.31
C GLN A 154 4.91 2.09 22.51
N ARG A 155 5.34 1.01 23.16
CA ARG A 155 6.28 1.10 24.30
C ARG A 155 7.62 1.66 23.86
N TRP A 156 8.19 1.16 22.76
CA TRP A 156 9.48 1.65 22.24
C TRP A 156 9.36 3.03 21.60
N GLY A 157 8.23 3.35 20.96
CA GLY A 157 7.98 4.70 20.42
C GLY A 157 7.89 5.80 21.50
N ARG A 158 7.47 5.46 22.72
CA ARG A 158 7.45 6.42 23.85
C ARG A 158 8.80 6.55 24.55
N ALA A 159 9.61 5.49 24.56
CA ALA A 159 10.88 5.47 25.29
C ALA A 159 11.98 6.30 24.60
N GLU A 160 11.92 6.48 23.28
CA GLU A 160 12.95 7.24 22.53
C GLU A 160 12.67 8.74 22.39
N VAL A 161 11.46 9.22 22.72
CA VAL A 161 11.09 10.66 22.68
C VAL A 161 11.40 11.36 24.02
N SER A 162 12.26 10.79 24.87
CA SER A 162 12.81 11.52 26.00
C SER A 162 13.94 12.43 25.50
N PRO A 163 13.82 13.77 25.58
CA PRO A 163 14.86 14.66 25.10
C PRO A 163 16.10 14.42 25.97
N ARG A 164 17.21 14.05 25.32
CA ARG A 164 18.54 14.16 25.92
C ARG A 164 18.71 15.62 26.35
N SER A 165 18.50 15.86 27.63
CA SER A 165 18.75 17.12 28.30
C SER A 165 20.22 17.13 28.67
N SER A 166 21.01 17.91 27.92
CA SER A 166 22.17 18.72 28.33
C SER A 166 23.04 19.03 27.12
#